data_AF-A0A973DKI4-F1
#
_entry.id   AF-A0A973DKI4-F1
#
_cell.length_a   1.000
_cell.length_b   1.000
_cell.length_c   1.000
_cell.angle_alpha   90.00
_cell.angle_beta   90.00
_cell.angle_gamma   90.00
#
_symmetry.space_group_name_H-M   'P 1'
#
loop_
_entity.id
_entity.type
_entity.pdbx_description
1 polymer ?
#
loop_
_entity_poly.entity_id
_entity_poly.type
_entity_poly.pdbx_seq_one_letter_code
_entity_poly.pdbx_strand_id
1 'polypeptide(L)'
;MSKNVLLTGIWLVLIGLTLIAVMAGESSPHISSTLLIVILVLGAIKAQLLVDHFMGLRHVSGPWRLALSLYSIVLFTIISLIYLFI
;
A
#
# COMPACT_ATOMS: atom_id res chain seq x y z
N MET A 1 -13.06 -3.88 -22.20
CA MET A 1 -13.39 -3.73 -20.77
C MET A 1 -13.43 -2.24 -20.45
N SER A 2 -14.54 -1.69 -19.95
CA SER A 2 -14.62 -0.25 -19.67
C SER A 2 -13.69 0.12 -18.51
N LYS A 3 -12.99 1.27 -18.59
CA LYS A 3 -12.03 1.73 -17.57
C LYS A 3 -12.61 1.72 -16.14
N ASN A 4 -13.93 1.93 -16.04
CA ASN A 4 -14.66 1.96 -14.78
C ASN A 4 -14.66 0.59 -14.09
N VAL A 5 -14.75 -0.50 -14.85
CA VAL A 5 -14.71 -1.87 -14.30
C VAL A 5 -13.35 -2.19 -13.69
N LEU A 6 -12.26 -1.69 -14.28
CA LEU A 6 -10.91 -1.85 -13.72
C LEU A 6 -10.76 -1.08 -12.40
N LEU A 7 -11.26 0.16 -12.34
CA LEU A 7 -11.23 0.97 -11.12
C LEU A 7 -12.05 0.35 -9.99
N THR A 8 -13.24 -0.18 -10.29
CA THR A 8 -14.07 -0.88 -9.31
C THR A 8 -13.38 -2.16 -8.79
N GLY A 9 -12.70 -2.91 -9.66
CA GLY A 9 -11.91 -4.07 -9.24
C GLY A 9 -10.77 -3.70 -8.29
N ILE A 10 -10.05 -2.62 -8.58
CA ILE A 10 -8.95 -2.13 -7.74
C ILE A 10 -9.46 -1.60 -6.40
N TRP A 11 -10.62 -0.95 -6.40
CA TRP A 11 -11.29 -0.53 -5.18
C TRP A 11 -11.65 -1.72 -4.27
N LEU A 12 -12.19 -2.80 -4.84
CA LEU A 12 -12.47 -4.02 -4.10
C LEU A 12 -11.20 -4.67 -3.53
N VAL A 13 -10.10 -4.65 -4.29
CA VAL A 13 -8.79 -5.11 -3.79
C VAL A 13 -8.32 -4.26 -2.61
N LEU A 14 -8.45 -2.94 -2.67
CA LEU A 14 -8.10 -2.04 -1.56
C LEU A 14 -8.91 -2.34 -0.30
N ILE A 15 -10.21 -2.63 -0.45
CA ILE A 15 -11.07 -3.03 0.68
C ILE A 15 -10.59 -4.35 1.27
N GLY A 16 -10.36 -5.36 0.44
CA GLY A 16 -9.84 -6.66 0.88
C GLY A 16 -8.52 -6.51 1.64
N LEU A 17 -7.59 -5.72 1.10
CA LEU A 17 -6.31 -5.44 1.76
C LEU A 17 -6.48 -4.72 3.10
N THR A 18 -7.51 -3.86 3.24
CA THR A 18 -7.84 -3.20 4.51
C THR A 18 -8.35 -4.19 5.53
N LEU A 19 -9.29 -5.06 5.15
CA LEU A 19 -9.86 -6.06 6.04
C LEU A 19 -8.79 -7.04 6.53
N ILE A 20 -7.93 -7.53 5.63
CA ILE A 20 -6.82 -8.41 5.98
C ILE A 20 -5.88 -7.73 7.00
N ALA A 21 -5.53 -6.46 6.78
CA ALA A 21 -4.67 -5.72 7.68
C ALA A 21 -5.29 -5.53 9.07
N VAL A 22 -6.59 -5.22 9.14
CA VAL A 22 -7.32 -5.08 10.41
C VAL A 22 -7.37 -6.42 11.16
N MET A 23 -7.76 -7.50 10.47
CA MET A 23 -7.83 -8.83 11.07
C MET A 23 -6.45 -9.30 11.57
N ALA A 24 -5.40 -9.04 10.80
CA ALA A 24 -4.03 -9.37 11.18
C ALA A 24 -3.58 -8.58 12.43
N GLY A 25 -3.97 -7.31 12.53
CA GLY A 25 -3.68 -6.45 13.69
C GLY A 25 -4.44 -6.86 14.95
N GLU A 26 -5.74 -7.18 14.85
CA GLU A 26 -6.55 -7.54 16.03
C GLU A 26 -6.27 -8.95 16.55
N SER A 27 -5.91 -9.90 15.66
CA SER A 27 -5.69 -11.29 16.05
C SER A 27 -4.40 -11.50 16.85
N SER A 28 -3.53 -10.49 16.96
CA SER A 28 -2.21 -10.60 17.57
C SER A 28 -2.03 -9.57 18.70
N PRO A 29 -2.15 -9.97 19.98
CA PRO A 29 -1.90 -9.07 21.12
C PRO A 29 -0.43 -8.60 21.19
N HIS A 30 0.49 -9.35 20.58
CA HIS A 30 1.87 -8.94 20.33
C HIS A 30 2.16 -9.10 18.84
N ILE A 31 2.43 -7.98 18.18
CA ILE A 31 2.77 -7.96 16.76
C ILE A 31 4.18 -8.54 16.63
N SER A 32 4.30 -9.74 16.09
CA SER A 32 5.61 -10.31 15.76
C SER A 32 6.26 -9.49 14.63
N SER A 33 7.59 -9.43 14.62
CA SER A 33 8.36 -8.74 13.58
C SER A 33 7.94 -9.17 12.17
N THR A 34 7.66 -10.45 11.97
CA THR A 34 7.13 -11.00 10.70
C THR A 34 5.78 -10.40 10.33
N LEU A 35 4.85 -10.29 11.28
CA LEU A 35 3.50 -9.77 11.05
C LEU A 35 3.53 -8.26 10.78
N LEU A 36 4.46 -7.55 11.43
CA LEU A 36 4.73 -6.13 11.20
C LEU A 36 5.23 -5.88 9.77
N ILE A 37 6.18 -6.68 9.29
CA ILE A 37 6.67 -6.64 7.91
C ILE A 37 5.52 -6.88 6.93
N VAL A 38 4.64 -7.86 7.20
CA VAL A 38 3.48 -8.15 6.35
C VAL A 38 2.53 -6.94 6.28
N ILE A 39 2.20 -6.31 7.41
CA ILE A 39 1.34 -5.12 7.45
C ILE A 39 1.96 -3.96 6.65
N LEU A 40 3.28 -3.75 6.78
CA LEU A 40 3.99 -2.71 6.04
C LEU A 40 3.98 -2.96 4.53
N VAL A 41 4.21 -4.20 4.10
CA VAL A 41 4.13 -4.59 2.68
C VAL A 41 2.72 -4.37 2.14
N LEU A 42 1.69 -4.76 2.88
CA LEU A 42 0.29 -4.50 2.49
C LEU A 42 0.02 -2.99 2.39
N GLY A 43 0.54 -2.19 3.33
CA GLY A 43 0.47 -0.73 3.28
C GLY A 43 1.10 -0.14 2.01
N ALA A 44 2.28 -0.63 1.63
CA ALA A 44 2.99 -0.21 0.42
C ALA A 44 2.20 -0.51 -0.85
N ILE A 45 1.64 -1.71 -0.94
CA ILE A 45 0.81 -2.14 -2.08
C ILE A 45 -0.43 -1.25 -2.20
N LYS A 46 -1.12 -0.94 -1.08
CA LYS A 46 -2.28 -0.03 -1.10
C LYS A 46 -1.90 1.37 -1.56
N ALA A 47 -0.77 1.89 -1.07
CA ALA A 47 -0.29 3.22 -1.43
C ALA A 47 -0.03 3.31 -2.94
N GLN A 48 0.68 2.33 -3.52
CA GLN A 48 0.94 2.29 -4.97
C GLN A 48 -0.36 2.20 -5.79
N LEU A 49 -1.31 1.33 -5.39
CA LEU A 49 -2.61 1.22 -6.06
C LEU A 49 -3.40 2.54 -6.05
N LEU A 50 -3.37 3.27 -4.92
CA LEU A 50 -4.04 4.55 -4.78
C LEU A 50 -3.40 5.64 -5.68
N VAL A 51 -2.06 5.69 -5.71
CA VAL A 51 -1.29 6.62 -6.54
C VAL A 51 -1.52 6.37 -8.03
N ASP A 52 -1.48 5.11 -8.46
CA ASP A 52 -1.58 4.75 -9.87
C ASP A 52 -3.00 4.86 -10.44
N HIS A 53 -4.03 4.61 -9.62
CA HIS A 53 -5.41 4.46 -10.13
C HIS A 53 -6.41 5.50 -9.61
N PHE A 54 -6.23 6.04 -8.41
CA PHE A 54 -7.21 6.93 -7.78
C PHE A 54 -6.77 8.40 -7.74
N MET A 55 -5.47 8.68 -7.64
CA MET A 55 -4.98 10.07 -7.56
C MET A 55 -5.07 10.85 -8.86
N GLY A 56 -5.58 10.27 -9.95
CA GLY A 56 -5.82 11.02 -11.19
C GLY A 56 -4.54 11.58 -11.84
N LEU A 57 -3.36 11.11 -11.42
CA LEU A 57 -2.02 11.51 -11.90
C LEU A 57 -1.79 11.22 -13.39
N ARG A 58 -2.80 10.72 -14.10
CA ARG A 58 -2.82 10.44 -15.53
C ARG A 58 -2.59 11.68 -16.41
N HIS A 59 -2.76 12.89 -15.88
CA HIS A 59 -2.53 14.16 -16.59
C HIS A 59 -1.28 14.94 -16.13
N VAL A 60 -0.56 14.47 -15.11
CA VAL A 60 0.67 15.12 -14.64
C VAL A 60 1.87 14.32 -15.16
N SER A 61 2.88 15.02 -15.67
CA SER A 61 4.06 14.44 -16.32
C SER A 61 4.65 13.26 -15.55
N GLY A 62 4.94 12.17 -16.27
CA GLY A 62 5.44 10.89 -15.76
C GLY A 62 6.50 10.90 -14.63
N PRO A 63 7.46 11.84 -14.56
CA PRO A 63 8.39 11.93 -13.43
C PRO A 63 7.73 12.11 -12.05
N TRP A 64 6.59 12.78 -11.96
CA TRP A 64 5.87 12.95 -10.68
C TRP A 64 5.23 11.67 -10.18
N ARG A 65 4.73 10.82 -11.09
CA ARG A 65 4.23 9.48 -10.73
C ARG A 65 5.35 8.60 -10.18
N LEU A 66 6.53 8.69 -10.80
CA LEU A 66 7.71 7.95 -10.38
C LEU A 66 8.24 8.45 -9.05
N ALA A 67 8.30 9.77 -8.83
CA ALA A 67 8.70 10.38 -7.56
C ALA A 67 7.78 9.97 -6.40
N LEU A 68 6.46 9.94 -6.61
CA LEU A 68 5.51 9.55 -5.56
C LEU A 68 5.59 8.05 -5.24
N SER A 69 5.77 7.21 -6.26
CA SER A 69 5.97 5.77 -6.08
C SER A 69 7.31 5.48 -5.36
N LEU A 70 8.39 6.15 -5.77
CA LEU A 70 9.69 6.04 -5.11
C LEU A 70 9.59 6.50 -3.66
N TYR A 71 8.91 7.62 -3.40
CA TYR A 71 8.68 8.13 -2.06
C TYR A 71 7.96 7.11 -1.19
N SER A 72 6.85 6.52 -1.66
CA SER A 72 6.16 5.47 -0.92
C SER A 72 7.06 4.25 -0.66
N ILE A 73 7.78 3.76 -1.67
CA ILE A 73 8.71 2.63 -1.50
C ILE A 73 9.75 2.95 -0.43
N VAL A 74 10.44 4.08 -0.56
CA VAL A 74 11.48 4.52 0.38
C VAL A 74 10.92 4.64 1.79
N LEU A 75 9.74 5.23 1.94
CA LEU A 75 9.09 5.41 3.24
C LEU A 75 8.77 4.06 3.90
N PHE A 76 8.14 3.12 3.18
CA PHE A 76 7.86 1.78 3.71
C PHE A 76 9.13 0.96 3.98
N THR A 77 10.16 1.10 3.14
CA THR A 77 11.47 0.47 3.38
C THR A 77 12.10 0.99 4.67
N ILE A 78 12.13 2.31 4.88
CA ILE A 78 12.70 2.92 6.08
C ILE A 78 11.93 2.48 7.33
N ILE A 79 10.58 2.52 7.31
CA ILE A 79 9.77 2.07 8.45
C ILE A 79 10.06 0.60 8.77
N SER A 80 10.15 -0.25 7.75
CA SER A 80 10.44 -1.67 7.94
C SER A 80 11.84 -1.90 8.51
N LEU A 81 12.82 -1.10 8.11
CA LEU A 81 14.19 -1.17 8.63
C LEU A 81 14.24 -0.74 10.09
N ILE A 82 13.59 0.36 10.45
CA ILE A 82 13.52 0.84 11.83
C ILE A 82 12.95 -0.26 12.74
N TYR A 83 11.82 -0.86 12.36
CA TYR A 83 11.20 -1.93 13.15
C TYR A 83 11.99 -3.25 13.18
N LEU A 84 12.93 -3.47 12.27
CA LEU A 84 13.81 -4.64 12.28
C LEU A 84 15.02 -4.43 13.20
N PHE A 85 15.46 -3.19 13.37
CA PHE A 85 16.65 -2.84 14.17
C PHE A 85 16.32 -2.32 15.58
N ILE A 86 15.06 -1.99 15.87
CA ILE A 86 14.58 -1.51 17.18
C ILE A 86 13.83 -2.63 17.91
#